data_AF-A0A382BIL8-F1
#
_entry.id   AF-A0A382BIL8-F1
#
_cell.length_a   1.000
_cell.length_b   1.000
_cell.length_c   1.000
_cell.angle_alpha   90.00
_cell.angle_beta   90.00
_cell.angle_gamma   90.00
#
_symmetry.space_group_name_H-M   'P 1'
#
loop_
_entity.id
_entity.type
_entity.pdbx_description
1 polymer ?
#
loop_
_entity_poly.entity_id
_entity_poly.type
_entity_poly.pdbx_seq_one_letter_code
_entity_poly.pdbx_strand_id
1 'polypeptide(L)'
;MKEGKDSLILNIKQVFKDNDFPQLPIDDDPIQGDLSIICFSGAQILKRSPEEVANEVSNLVSTIKLVKKVFVVKAFCNIVLDWDALVLDVFSEIRRNDYGKGTFKNEIILVEHTSANATGPFHMGRARNPIIGDSISRLLKYNGYEVSTEYYVNDTGRQAATVAFGIKNYEGGVSEKQDHKLVECYRQAADALKNSEEVKSQIYEKMELIESGDKEALNEVKSAAEMMLSGMRSSLNRLNAEADSYFHESDLILDGSVNKVIASLKKSDICVEEDGAFYLDLGDKNIAGRNQKFFFTRNNGLSLYTTRDIAYHLNKFERFPKALNILGEDHKLQSNLLNIALEELKSSKPDNLFYSFVNLPGGKMSTRAGRVVYLDDMMEKIVEASFE
;
A
#
# COMPACT_ATOMS: atom_id res chain seq x y z
N MET A 1 -27.97 5.34 -7.83
CA MET A 1 -27.58 6.42 -8.81
C MET A 1 -26.67 5.89 -9.94
N LYS A 2 -25.54 5.24 -9.59
CA LYS A 2 -24.63 4.63 -10.58
C LYS A 2 -25.34 3.61 -11.48
N GLU A 3 -26.21 2.77 -10.91
CA GLU A 3 -27.01 1.82 -11.69
C GLU A 3 -27.94 2.49 -12.72
N GLY A 4 -28.46 3.68 -12.41
CA GLY A 4 -29.29 4.46 -13.34
C GLY A 4 -28.49 5.02 -14.52
N LYS A 5 -27.29 5.55 -14.25
CA LYS A 5 -26.35 6.01 -15.30
C LYS A 5 -25.81 4.83 -16.12
N ASP A 6 -25.39 3.75 -15.48
CA ASP A 6 -24.88 2.53 -16.14
C ASP A 6 -25.96 1.89 -17.03
N SER A 7 -27.20 1.80 -16.54
CA SER A 7 -28.36 1.34 -17.32
C SER A 7 -28.65 2.26 -18.51
N LEU A 8 -28.61 3.58 -18.32
CA LEU A 8 -28.77 4.54 -19.42
C LEU A 8 -27.65 4.39 -20.46
N ILE A 9 -26.39 4.25 -20.03
CA ILE A 9 -25.25 4.03 -20.93
C ILE A 9 -25.43 2.75 -21.75
N LEU A 10 -25.86 1.65 -21.11
CA LEU A 10 -26.17 0.40 -21.80
C LEU A 10 -27.30 0.57 -22.81
N ASN A 11 -28.38 1.27 -22.45
CA ASN A 11 -29.50 1.56 -23.34
C ASN A 11 -29.07 2.44 -24.53
N ILE A 12 -28.24 3.45 -24.31
CA ILE A 12 -27.67 4.29 -25.40
C ILE A 12 -26.85 3.43 -26.37
N LYS A 13 -25.96 2.58 -25.84
CA LYS A 13 -25.16 1.66 -26.67
C LYS A 13 -26.04 0.72 -27.48
N GLN A 14 -27.13 0.21 -26.89
CA GLN A 14 -28.09 -0.65 -27.57
C GLN A 14 -28.88 0.10 -28.64
N VAL A 15 -29.36 1.32 -28.36
CA VAL A 15 -30.05 2.18 -29.35
C VAL A 15 -29.14 2.46 -30.55
N PHE A 16 -27.86 2.75 -30.33
CA PHE A 16 -26.91 2.91 -31.43
C PHE A 16 -26.77 1.64 -32.25
N LYS A 17 -26.66 0.49 -31.59
CA LYS A 17 -26.57 -0.81 -32.28
C LYS A 17 -27.83 -1.11 -33.11
N ASP A 18 -29.01 -0.86 -32.57
CA ASP A 18 -30.29 -1.14 -33.23
C ASP A 18 -30.56 -0.24 -34.45
N ASN A 19 -29.91 0.93 -34.50
CA ASN A 19 -30.02 1.89 -35.60
C ASN A 19 -28.78 1.89 -36.53
N ASP A 20 -27.92 0.86 -36.44
CA ASP A 20 -26.66 0.76 -37.19
C ASP A 20 -25.78 2.03 -37.09
N PHE A 21 -25.80 2.63 -35.91
CA PHE A 21 -25.09 3.87 -35.59
C PHE A 21 -23.74 3.58 -34.91
N PRO A 22 -22.67 4.32 -35.21
CA PRO A 22 -21.37 4.12 -34.58
C PRO A 22 -21.43 4.32 -33.05
N GLN A 23 -20.71 3.48 -32.32
CA GLN A 23 -20.55 3.66 -30.88
C GLN A 23 -19.72 4.92 -30.60
N LEU A 24 -20.22 5.77 -29.70
CA LEU A 24 -19.59 7.06 -29.37
C LEU A 24 -19.08 7.08 -27.94
N PRO A 25 -18.00 7.83 -27.64
CA PRO A 25 -17.58 8.11 -26.28
C PRO A 25 -18.69 8.83 -25.50
N ILE A 26 -18.88 8.42 -24.24
CA ILE A 26 -19.83 9.01 -23.31
C ILE A 26 -19.04 9.53 -22.11
N ASP A 27 -19.24 10.80 -21.79
CA ASP A 27 -18.75 11.47 -20.58
C ASP A 27 -19.84 11.38 -19.50
N ASP A 28 -19.52 10.75 -18.37
CA ASP A 28 -20.44 10.53 -17.26
C ASP A 28 -20.34 11.58 -16.14
N ASP A 29 -19.43 12.55 -16.28
CA ASP A 29 -19.30 13.74 -15.43
C ASP A 29 -19.08 15.03 -16.26
N PRO A 30 -20.01 15.36 -17.19
CA PRO A 30 -19.85 16.51 -18.07
C PRO A 30 -20.15 17.83 -17.36
N ILE A 31 -19.67 18.93 -17.95
CA ILE A 31 -20.00 20.30 -17.50
C ILE A 31 -21.51 20.60 -17.61
N GLN A 32 -22.20 19.98 -18.57
CA GLN A 32 -23.62 20.21 -18.86
C GLN A 32 -24.40 18.88 -18.97
N GLY A 33 -25.55 18.81 -18.30
CA GLY A 33 -26.37 17.60 -18.23
C GLY A 33 -25.82 16.59 -17.22
N ASP A 34 -26.45 15.42 -17.18
CA ASP A 34 -26.06 14.29 -16.33
C ASP A 34 -25.14 13.29 -17.05
N LEU A 35 -25.21 13.25 -18.40
CA LEU A 35 -24.31 12.54 -19.32
C LEU A 35 -24.11 13.39 -20.59
N SER A 36 -22.98 13.22 -21.28
CA SER A 36 -22.75 13.85 -22.57
C SER A 36 -22.17 12.86 -23.59
N ILE A 37 -22.76 12.81 -24.77
CA ILE A 37 -22.26 11.99 -25.88
C ILE A 37 -21.40 12.86 -26.80
N ILE A 38 -20.15 12.45 -26.97
CA ILE A 38 -19.14 13.18 -27.73
C ILE A 38 -19.18 12.74 -29.20
N CYS A 39 -19.66 13.61 -30.09
CA CYS A 39 -20.02 13.22 -31.47
C CYS A 39 -18.91 13.40 -32.52
N PHE A 40 -17.70 13.82 -32.11
CA PHE A 40 -16.58 14.06 -33.04
C PHE A 40 -16.15 12.80 -33.82
N SER A 41 -16.06 11.65 -33.15
CA SER A 41 -15.69 10.39 -33.81
C SER A 41 -16.76 9.92 -34.80
N GLY A 42 -18.04 10.06 -34.42
CA GLY A 42 -19.18 9.76 -35.29
C GLY A 42 -19.20 10.62 -36.55
N ALA A 43 -18.89 11.91 -36.42
CA ALA A 43 -18.78 12.85 -37.53
C ALA A 43 -17.77 12.41 -38.60
N GLN A 44 -16.61 11.91 -38.15
CA GLN A 44 -15.57 11.40 -39.06
C GLN A 44 -16.02 10.12 -39.78
N ILE A 45 -16.66 9.20 -39.06
CA ILE A 45 -17.13 7.92 -39.62
C ILE A 45 -18.27 8.15 -40.63
N LEU A 46 -19.24 8.97 -40.27
CA LEU A 46 -20.45 9.23 -41.06
C LEU A 46 -20.24 10.32 -42.14
N LYS A 47 -19.07 10.98 -42.16
CA LYS A 47 -18.72 12.08 -43.06
C LYS A 47 -19.73 13.23 -43.04
N ARG A 48 -20.15 13.62 -41.84
CA ARG A 48 -21.13 14.69 -41.58
C ARG A 48 -20.57 15.69 -40.57
N SER A 49 -21.23 16.85 -40.42
CA SER A 49 -20.77 17.82 -39.42
C SER A 49 -21.01 17.28 -37.99
N PRO A 50 -20.14 17.58 -37.00
CA PRO A 50 -20.34 17.10 -35.63
C PRO A 50 -21.66 17.54 -34.99
N GLU A 51 -22.17 18.71 -35.37
CA GLU A 51 -23.45 19.22 -34.91
C GLU A 51 -24.64 18.45 -35.53
N GLU A 52 -24.58 18.08 -36.81
CA GLU A 52 -25.58 17.21 -37.42
C GLU A 52 -25.65 15.84 -36.74
N VAL A 53 -24.48 15.25 -36.45
CA VAL A 53 -24.40 13.96 -35.74
C VAL A 53 -24.96 14.10 -34.32
N ALA A 54 -24.62 15.17 -33.60
CA ALA A 54 -25.17 15.41 -32.27
C ALA A 54 -26.70 15.59 -32.28
N ASN A 55 -27.25 16.27 -33.28
CA ASN A 55 -28.70 16.40 -33.45
C ASN A 55 -29.39 15.05 -33.73
N GLU A 56 -28.80 14.21 -34.59
CA GLU A 56 -29.33 12.86 -34.84
C GLU A 56 -29.27 11.97 -33.60
N VAL A 57 -28.13 11.95 -32.90
CA VAL A 57 -27.98 11.26 -31.61
C VAL A 57 -29.03 11.76 -30.62
N SER A 58 -29.28 13.07 -30.57
CA SER A 58 -30.28 13.62 -29.66
C SER A 58 -31.68 13.06 -29.89
N ASN A 59 -32.06 12.87 -31.16
CA ASN A 59 -33.34 12.27 -31.52
C ASN A 59 -33.37 10.79 -31.13
N LEU A 60 -32.30 10.04 -31.42
CA LEU A 60 -32.20 8.61 -31.10
C LEU A 60 -32.32 8.33 -29.59
N VAL A 61 -31.63 9.13 -28.76
CA VAL A 61 -31.60 8.89 -27.31
C VAL A 61 -32.77 9.53 -26.56
N SER A 62 -33.48 10.48 -27.18
CA SER A 62 -34.65 11.14 -26.57
C SER A 62 -35.81 10.19 -26.25
N THR A 63 -35.87 9.04 -26.92
CA THR A 63 -36.92 8.04 -26.73
C THR A 63 -36.65 7.09 -25.57
N ILE A 64 -35.46 7.16 -24.95
CA ILE A 64 -35.11 6.30 -23.82
C ILE A 64 -35.90 6.76 -22.60
N LYS A 65 -36.63 5.85 -21.95
CA LYS A 65 -37.51 6.14 -20.80
C LYS A 65 -36.85 6.95 -19.67
N LEU A 66 -35.56 6.74 -19.43
CA LEU A 66 -34.80 7.41 -18.37
C LEU A 66 -34.33 8.84 -18.73
N VAL A 67 -34.62 9.31 -19.95
CA VAL A 67 -34.20 10.63 -20.44
C VAL A 67 -35.32 11.63 -20.28
N LYS A 68 -35.11 12.66 -19.46
CA LYS A 68 -36.06 13.77 -19.27
C LYS A 68 -35.92 14.84 -20.34
N LYS A 69 -34.68 15.13 -20.72
CA LYS A 69 -34.36 16.16 -21.72
C LYS A 69 -33.06 15.84 -22.40
N VAL A 70 -32.98 16.16 -23.68
CA VAL A 70 -31.73 16.18 -24.45
C VAL A 70 -31.55 17.57 -25.05
N PHE A 71 -30.31 18.03 -25.14
CA PHE A 71 -29.99 19.28 -25.83
C PHE A 71 -28.57 19.23 -26.41
N VAL A 72 -28.43 19.81 -27.60
CA VAL A 72 -27.16 19.84 -28.33
C VAL A 72 -26.42 21.14 -28.06
N VAL A 73 -25.12 21.02 -27.78
CA VAL A 73 -24.19 22.16 -27.73
C VAL A 73 -22.99 21.80 -28.60
N LYS A 74 -22.90 22.38 -29.80
CA LYS A 74 -21.86 22.05 -30.79
C LYS A 74 -21.85 20.54 -31.08
N ALA A 75 -20.75 19.85 -30.80
CA ALA A 75 -20.57 18.42 -31.04
C ALA A 75 -20.98 17.53 -29.85
N PHE A 76 -21.65 18.09 -28.84
CA PHE A 76 -22.04 17.39 -27.62
C PHE A 76 -23.56 17.25 -27.57
N CYS A 77 -24.03 16.01 -27.45
CA CYS A 77 -25.41 15.70 -27.13
C CYS A 77 -25.52 15.49 -25.62
N ASN A 78 -26.01 16.50 -24.90
CA ASN A 78 -26.12 16.48 -23.44
C ASN A 78 -27.49 15.93 -23.03
N ILE A 79 -27.49 15.06 -22.04
CA ILE A 79 -28.66 14.32 -21.58
C ILE A 79 -28.93 14.67 -20.12
N VAL A 80 -30.18 15.02 -19.80
CA VAL A 80 -30.68 15.17 -18.44
C VAL A 80 -31.53 13.94 -18.11
N LEU A 81 -31.18 13.28 -17.01
CA LEU A 81 -31.90 12.12 -16.51
C LEU A 81 -33.28 12.52 -15.97
N ASP A 82 -34.24 11.61 -16.09
CA ASP A 82 -35.48 11.71 -15.34
C ASP A 82 -35.26 11.31 -13.89
N TRP A 83 -34.80 12.29 -13.11
CA TRP A 83 -34.59 12.15 -11.68
C TRP A 83 -35.87 11.78 -10.93
N ASP A 84 -37.05 12.21 -11.41
CA ASP A 84 -38.33 11.87 -10.77
C ASP A 84 -38.63 10.37 -10.92
N ALA A 85 -38.23 9.78 -12.04
CA ALA A 85 -38.33 8.34 -12.27
C ALA A 85 -37.32 7.52 -11.44
N LEU A 86 -36.16 8.09 -11.09
CA LEU A 86 -35.09 7.40 -10.37
C LEU A 86 -35.14 7.60 -8.84
N VAL A 87 -35.78 8.67 -8.35
CA VAL A 87 -35.67 9.09 -6.95
C VAL A 87 -36.19 8.02 -5.98
N LEU A 88 -37.28 7.33 -6.35
CA LEU A 88 -37.87 6.28 -5.50
C LEU A 88 -36.93 5.07 -5.38
N ASP A 89 -36.30 4.67 -6.48
CA ASP A 89 -35.35 3.56 -6.50
C ASP A 89 -34.09 3.91 -5.69
N VAL A 90 -33.58 5.13 -5.84
CA VAL A 90 -32.43 5.63 -5.06
C VAL A 90 -32.75 5.67 -3.56
N PHE A 91 -33.92 6.19 -3.16
CA PHE A 91 -34.32 6.15 -1.76
C PHE A 91 -34.51 4.73 -1.24
N SER A 92 -34.99 3.80 -2.08
CA SER A 92 -35.08 2.39 -1.73
C SER A 92 -33.70 1.76 -1.51
N GLU A 93 -32.73 2.10 -2.37
CA GLU A 93 -31.34 1.67 -2.29
C GLU A 93 -30.68 2.19 -0.99
N ILE A 94 -30.77 3.50 -0.73
CA ILE A 94 -30.17 4.18 0.44
C ILE A 94 -30.72 3.65 1.76
N ARG A 95 -32.01 3.25 1.81
CA ARG A 95 -32.61 2.68 3.02
C ARG A 95 -32.07 1.30 3.39
N ARG A 96 -31.34 0.63 2.49
CA ARG A 96 -30.70 -0.64 2.80
C ARG A 96 -29.38 -0.40 3.54
N ASN A 97 -29.02 -1.32 4.44
CA ASN A 97 -27.76 -1.25 5.20
C ASN A 97 -26.50 -1.52 4.34
N ASP A 98 -26.67 -1.78 3.04
CA ASP A 98 -25.61 -2.13 2.10
C ASP A 98 -25.57 -1.20 0.88
N TYR A 99 -26.07 0.04 1.02
CA TYR A 99 -26.04 1.05 -0.04
C TYR A 99 -24.62 1.30 -0.59
N GLY A 100 -24.39 1.03 -1.88
CA GLY A 100 -23.08 1.18 -2.50
C GLY A 100 -22.10 0.03 -2.22
N LYS A 101 -22.54 -1.02 -1.51
CA LYS A 101 -21.76 -2.24 -1.32
C LYS A 101 -21.64 -2.98 -2.66
N GLY A 102 -20.42 -3.41 -2.99
CA GLY A 102 -20.17 -4.19 -4.20
C GLY A 102 -20.67 -5.63 -4.09
N THR A 103 -20.82 -6.31 -5.22
CA THR A 103 -21.07 -7.75 -5.28
C THR A 103 -19.82 -8.54 -4.92
N PHE A 104 -19.99 -9.73 -4.33
CA PHE A 104 -18.86 -10.61 -4.03
C PHE A 104 -18.05 -10.95 -5.29
N LYS A 105 -16.73 -10.84 -5.20
CA LYS A 105 -15.81 -11.00 -6.34
C LYS A 105 -15.01 -12.30 -6.36
N ASN A 106 -15.09 -13.12 -5.31
CA ASN A 106 -14.29 -14.35 -5.16
C ASN A 106 -12.79 -14.14 -5.40
N GLU A 107 -12.28 -13.00 -4.94
CA GLU A 107 -10.87 -12.61 -5.06
C GLU A 107 -10.36 -12.26 -3.66
N ILE A 108 -9.25 -12.91 -3.27
CA ILE A 108 -8.59 -12.73 -1.99
C ILE A 108 -7.39 -11.79 -2.18
N ILE A 109 -7.36 -10.71 -1.41
CA ILE A 109 -6.31 -9.67 -1.48
C ILE A 109 -5.65 -9.54 -0.11
N LEU A 110 -4.32 -9.61 -0.07
CA LEU A 110 -3.58 -9.14 1.10
C LEU A 110 -3.29 -7.65 1.00
N VAL A 111 -3.64 -6.88 2.02
CA VAL A 111 -3.23 -5.47 2.15
C VAL A 111 -2.13 -5.38 3.21
N GLU A 112 -0.90 -5.14 2.77
CA GLU A 112 0.22 -4.88 3.69
C GLU A 112 0.24 -3.40 4.07
N HIS A 113 0.18 -3.09 5.36
CA HIS A 113 0.26 -1.73 5.84
C HIS A 113 0.93 -1.62 7.22
N THR A 114 1.23 -0.38 7.59
CA THR A 114 1.94 0.06 8.78
C THR A 114 3.44 -0.27 8.78
N SER A 115 3.79 -1.56 8.74
CA SER A 115 5.15 -2.15 8.66
C SER A 115 6.27 -1.29 9.26
N ALA A 116 6.04 -0.74 10.45
CA ALA A 116 6.99 0.16 11.09
C ALA A 116 7.99 -0.64 11.94
N ASN A 117 9.25 -0.23 11.93
CA ASN A 117 10.24 -0.95 12.75
C ASN A 117 9.87 -0.83 14.23
N ALA A 118 9.93 -1.96 14.94
CA ALA A 118 9.58 -2.11 16.35
C ALA A 118 10.66 -1.52 17.27
N THR A 119 10.93 -0.23 17.13
CA THR A 119 11.98 0.51 17.84
C THR A 119 11.43 1.49 18.89
N GLY A 120 10.11 1.60 19.02
CA GLY A 120 9.45 2.55 19.91
C GLY A 120 8.04 2.91 19.45
N PRO A 121 7.34 3.76 20.23
CA PRO A 121 5.98 4.19 19.93
C PRO A 121 5.86 4.85 18.56
N PHE A 122 4.67 4.73 17.97
CA PHE A 122 4.35 5.47 16.75
C PHE A 122 4.48 6.97 16.99
N HIS A 123 5.11 7.65 16.04
CA HIS A 123 5.07 9.09 15.95
C HIS A 123 4.15 9.52 14.79
N MET A 124 3.68 10.77 14.77
CA MET A 124 2.73 11.24 13.77
C MET A 124 3.20 11.03 12.31
N GLY A 125 4.51 11.13 12.05
CA GLY A 125 5.07 10.81 10.74
C GLY A 125 4.81 9.38 10.23
N ARG A 126 4.56 8.41 11.13
CA ARG A 126 4.23 7.01 10.80
C ARG A 126 2.75 6.71 10.86
N ALA A 127 1.91 7.63 11.32
CA ALA A 127 0.47 7.40 11.50
C ALA A 127 -0.32 7.32 10.19
N ARG A 128 0.19 7.88 9.08
CA ARG A 128 -0.51 7.87 7.79
C ARG A 128 -0.70 6.45 7.24
N ASN A 129 0.33 5.62 7.33
CA ASN A 129 0.31 4.29 6.75
C ASN A 129 -0.85 3.42 7.31
N PRO A 130 -0.99 3.23 8.65
CA PRO A 130 -2.12 2.47 9.18
C PRO A 130 -3.48 3.04 8.79
N ILE A 131 -3.65 4.37 8.82
CA ILE A 131 -4.93 5.01 8.46
C ILE A 131 -5.30 4.73 7.01
N ILE A 132 -4.35 4.92 6.08
CA ILE A 132 -4.57 4.70 4.65
C ILE A 132 -4.83 3.21 4.38
N GLY A 133 -3.99 2.34 4.91
CA GLY A 133 -4.11 0.90 4.69
C GLY A 133 -5.40 0.31 5.23
N ASP A 134 -5.78 0.66 6.47
CA ASP A 134 -7.04 0.21 7.05
C ASP A 134 -8.24 0.76 6.24
N SER A 135 -8.24 2.05 5.88
CA SER A 135 -9.31 2.65 5.07
C SER A 135 -9.49 1.95 3.72
N ILE A 136 -8.37 1.67 3.02
CA ILE A 136 -8.40 0.95 1.74
C ILE A 136 -8.88 -0.48 1.93
N SER A 137 -8.43 -1.16 2.98
CA SER A 137 -8.88 -2.52 3.29
C SER A 137 -10.41 -2.57 3.50
N ARG A 138 -10.98 -1.59 4.22
CA ARG A 138 -12.43 -1.47 4.44
C ARG A 138 -13.17 -1.19 3.15
N LEU A 139 -12.66 -0.31 2.29
CA LEU A 139 -13.26 -0.02 0.99
C LEU A 139 -13.24 -1.24 0.06
N LEU A 140 -12.15 -2.01 0.04
CA LEU A 140 -12.06 -3.26 -0.72
C LEU A 140 -13.05 -4.31 -0.19
N LYS A 141 -13.12 -4.51 1.15
CA LYS A 141 -14.13 -5.38 1.78
C LYS A 141 -15.54 -4.93 1.41
N TYR A 142 -15.80 -3.62 1.45
CA TYR A 142 -17.09 -3.04 1.07
C TYR A 142 -17.42 -3.22 -0.42
N ASN A 143 -16.41 -3.25 -1.30
CA ASN A 143 -16.58 -3.51 -2.73
C ASN A 143 -16.72 -5.01 -3.08
N GLY A 144 -16.73 -5.90 -2.07
CA GLY A 144 -16.99 -7.33 -2.25
C GLY A 144 -15.75 -8.21 -2.44
N TYR A 145 -14.55 -7.69 -2.17
CA TYR A 145 -13.33 -8.50 -2.09
C TYR A 145 -13.21 -9.18 -0.73
N GLU A 146 -12.56 -10.35 -0.70
CA GLU A 146 -12.07 -10.94 0.54
C GLU A 146 -10.69 -10.33 0.83
N VAL A 147 -10.52 -9.74 2.01
CA VAL A 147 -9.31 -8.97 2.33
C VAL A 147 -8.77 -9.37 3.69
N SER A 148 -7.47 -9.65 3.73
CA SER A 148 -6.69 -9.79 4.96
C SER A 148 -5.69 -8.65 5.05
N THR A 149 -5.48 -8.09 6.23
CA THR A 149 -4.41 -7.11 6.46
C THR A 149 -3.22 -7.76 7.16
N GLU A 150 -2.00 -7.33 6.81
CA GLU A 150 -0.78 -7.85 7.41
C GLU A 150 0.20 -6.73 7.72
N TYR A 151 0.82 -6.85 8.89
CA TYR A 151 1.92 -6.02 9.34
C TYR A 151 3.22 -6.77 9.10
N TYR A 152 4.13 -6.23 8.28
CA TYR A 152 5.47 -6.78 8.13
C TYR A 152 6.39 -6.27 9.24
N VAL A 153 6.77 -7.16 10.15
CA VAL A 153 7.65 -6.87 11.29
C VAL A 153 9.10 -7.05 10.86
N ASN A 154 9.79 -5.93 10.68
CA ASN A 154 11.23 -5.91 10.48
C ASN A 154 11.98 -6.10 11.82
N ASP A 155 12.06 -7.35 12.26
CA ASP A 155 12.75 -7.78 13.49
C ASP A 155 14.16 -8.33 13.22
N THR A 156 14.78 -7.94 12.10
CA THR A 156 16.19 -8.26 11.83
C THR A 156 17.04 -7.03 11.57
N GLY A 157 18.35 -7.23 11.47
CA GLY A 157 19.32 -6.17 11.21
C GLY A 157 19.57 -5.26 12.43
N ARG A 158 20.20 -4.11 12.16
CA ARG A 158 20.82 -3.27 13.20
C ARG A 158 19.85 -2.76 14.25
N GLN A 159 18.68 -2.30 13.82
CA GLN A 159 17.69 -1.74 14.75
C GLN A 159 17.13 -2.82 15.67
N ALA A 160 16.78 -3.99 15.15
CA ALA A 160 16.31 -5.11 15.96
C ALA A 160 17.39 -5.59 16.95
N ALA A 161 18.63 -5.74 16.50
CA ALA A 161 19.76 -6.08 17.37
C ALA A 161 19.97 -5.03 18.47
N THR A 162 19.79 -3.74 18.15
CA THR A 162 19.90 -2.64 19.13
C THR A 162 18.73 -2.66 20.14
N VAL A 163 17.52 -3.00 19.70
CA VAL A 163 16.36 -3.17 20.60
C VAL A 163 16.60 -4.33 21.56
N ALA A 164 16.98 -5.50 21.05
CA ALA A 164 17.28 -6.66 21.88
C ALA A 164 18.42 -6.39 22.88
N PHE A 165 19.51 -5.79 22.40
CA PHE A 165 20.62 -5.36 23.25
C PHE A 165 20.15 -4.39 24.32
N GLY A 166 19.34 -3.40 23.94
CA GLY A 166 18.87 -2.37 24.86
C GLY A 166 18.01 -2.92 25.98
N ILE A 167 17.02 -3.75 25.63
CA ILE A 167 16.12 -4.39 26.60
C ILE A 167 16.89 -5.27 27.60
N LYS A 168 17.97 -5.92 27.14
CA LYS A 168 18.80 -6.79 27.98
C LYS A 168 19.71 -6.02 28.95
N ASN A 169 20.19 -4.84 28.58
CA ASN A 169 21.29 -4.16 29.27
C ASN A 169 20.93 -2.82 29.94
N TYR A 170 19.77 -2.23 29.61
CA TYR A 170 19.37 -0.93 30.15
C TYR A 170 17.99 -0.99 30.80
N GLU A 171 17.80 -0.15 31.82
CA GLU A 171 16.51 0.04 32.46
C GLU A 171 15.57 0.84 31.54
N GLY A 172 14.29 0.44 31.52
CA GLY A 172 13.26 1.14 30.78
C GLY A 172 12.79 2.42 31.45
N GLY A 173 12.00 3.21 30.71
CA GLY A 173 11.43 4.45 31.20
C GLY A 173 10.27 4.26 32.19
N VAL A 174 9.72 5.39 32.65
CA VAL A 174 8.56 5.44 33.55
C VAL A 174 7.29 5.50 32.69
N SER A 175 6.79 4.35 32.24
CA SER A 175 5.49 4.22 31.57
C SER A 175 4.92 2.82 31.81
N GLU A 176 3.60 2.73 31.90
CA GLU A 176 2.88 1.43 31.96
C GLU A 176 2.77 0.80 30.57
N LYS A 177 2.79 1.60 29.50
CA LYS A 177 2.69 1.12 28.12
C LYS A 177 4.06 0.62 27.64
N GLN A 178 4.11 -0.64 27.20
CA GLN A 178 5.36 -1.36 26.92
C GLN A 178 6.29 -0.63 25.94
N ASP A 179 5.78 -0.14 24.81
CA ASP A 179 6.62 0.55 23.82
C ASP A 179 7.19 1.88 24.36
N HIS A 180 6.42 2.64 25.13
CA HIS A 180 6.89 3.87 25.80
C HIS A 180 7.88 3.60 26.92
N LYS A 181 7.78 2.46 27.59
CA LYS A 181 8.77 2.02 28.58
C LYS A 181 10.07 1.58 27.89
N LEU A 182 9.98 0.71 26.89
CA LEU A 182 11.13 0.06 26.26
C LEU A 182 11.86 0.95 25.24
N VAL A 183 11.23 2.00 24.72
CA VAL A 183 11.92 2.96 23.83
C VAL A 183 13.13 3.60 24.52
N GLU A 184 13.11 3.76 25.85
CA GLU A 184 14.26 4.30 26.58
C GLU A 184 15.45 3.32 26.59
N CYS A 185 15.19 2.01 26.71
CA CYS A 185 16.22 0.98 26.54
C CYS A 185 16.88 1.08 25.15
N TYR A 186 16.06 1.24 24.10
CA TYR A 186 16.55 1.42 22.73
C TYR A 186 17.34 2.71 22.55
N ARG A 187 16.90 3.83 23.15
CA ARG A 187 17.60 5.13 23.06
C ARG A 187 18.97 5.07 23.72
N GLN A 188 19.07 4.48 24.91
CA GLN A 188 20.34 4.27 25.60
C GLN A 188 21.28 3.38 24.78
N ALA A 189 20.77 2.25 24.25
CA ALA A 189 21.56 1.37 23.38
C ALA A 189 22.00 2.06 22.07
N ALA A 190 21.13 2.85 21.45
CA ALA A 190 21.44 3.59 20.23
C ALA A 190 22.44 4.73 20.45
N ASP A 191 22.50 5.29 21.66
CA ASP A 191 23.53 6.25 22.05
C ASP A 191 24.87 5.54 22.33
N ALA A 192 24.84 4.48 23.13
CA ALA A 192 26.01 3.65 23.41
C ALA A 192 26.64 3.06 22.14
N LEU A 193 25.83 2.64 21.16
CA LEU A 193 26.28 2.18 19.84
C LEU A 193 27.13 3.22 19.09
N LYS A 194 26.94 4.52 19.34
CA LYS A 194 27.76 5.59 18.75
C LYS A 194 29.00 5.92 19.56
N ASN A 195 28.91 5.75 20.88
CA ASN A 195 29.88 6.29 21.83
C ASN A 195 30.79 5.21 22.44
N SER A 196 30.51 3.92 22.24
CA SER A 196 31.28 2.79 22.77
C SER A 196 31.58 1.75 21.68
N GLU A 197 32.87 1.53 21.40
CA GLU A 197 33.31 0.49 20.45
C GLU A 197 33.01 -0.93 20.95
N GLU A 198 32.93 -1.13 22.27
CA GLU A 198 32.54 -2.43 22.85
C GLU A 198 31.07 -2.76 22.55
N VAL A 199 30.16 -1.83 22.85
CA VAL A 199 28.72 -2.01 22.58
C VAL A 199 28.47 -2.16 21.09
N LYS A 200 29.19 -1.38 20.28
CA LYS A 200 29.14 -1.49 18.83
C LYS A 200 29.56 -2.88 18.35
N SER A 201 30.67 -3.41 18.85
CA SER A 201 31.12 -4.76 18.51
C SER A 201 30.08 -5.82 18.87
N GLN A 202 29.49 -5.76 20.06
CA GLN A 202 28.46 -6.70 20.51
C GLN A 202 27.19 -6.65 19.65
N ILE A 203 26.74 -5.46 19.24
CA ILE A 203 25.56 -5.30 18.36
C ILE A 203 25.86 -5.83 16.96
N TYR A 204 27.04 -5.58 16.39
CA TYR A 204 27.41 -6.10 15.07
C TYR A 204 27.61 -7.61 15.06
N GLU A 205 28.21 -8.19 16.11
CA GLU A 205 28.32 -9.64 16.28
C GLU A 205 26.93 -10.28 16.32
N LYS A 206 25.99 -9.68 17.06
CA LYS A 206 24.60 -10.13 17.07
C LYS A 206 23.93 -10.07 15.70
N MET A 207 24.19 -9.02 14.92
CA MET A 207 23.69 -8.92 13.54
C MET A 207 24.22 -10.06 12.66
N GLU A 208 25.49 -10.42 12.80
CA GLU A 208 26.09 -11.51 12.04
C GLU A 208 25.50 -12.88 12.42
N LEU A 209 25.24 -13.10 13.72
CA LEU A 209 24.52 -14.29 14.20
C LEU A 209 23.10 -14.36 13.61
N ILE A 210 22.34 -13.26 13.62
CA ILE A 210 21.00 -13.20 13.02
C ILE A 210 21.06 -13.54 11.52
N GLU A 211 21.98 -12.90 10.78
CA GLU A 211 22.10 -13.07 9.33
C GLU A 211 22.61 -14.46 8.92
N SER A 212 23.37 -15.12 9.78
CA SER A 212 23.84 -16.50 9.58
C SER A 212 22.80 -17.56 10.00
N GLY A 213 21.66 -17.15 10.57
CA GLY A 213 20.58 -18.04 10.96
C GLY A 213 20.75 -18.68 12.32
N ASP A 214 21.53 -18.07 13.23
CA ASP A 214 21.63 -18.52 14.61
C ASP A 214 20.26 -18.44 15.29
N LYS A 215 19.78 -19.59 15.78
CA LYS A 215 18.41 -19.70 16.31
C LYS A 215 18.23 -18.94 17.61
N GLU A 216 19.25 -18.88 18.46
CA GLU A 216 19.16 -18.18 19.74
C GLU A 216 19.07 -16.67 19.51
N ALA A 217 19.94 -16.13 18.65
CA ALA A 217 19.93 -14.72 18.27
C ALA A 217 18.62 -14.32 17.57
N LEU A 218 18.10 -15.14 16.64
CA LEU A 218 16.82 -14.91 15.98
C LEU A 218 15.65 -14.87 16.96
N ASN A 219 15.56 -15.82 17.88
CA ASN A 219 14.53 -15.85 18.90
C ASN A 219 14.64 -14.66 19.87
N GLU A 220 15.85 -14.24 20.21
CA GLU A 220 16.09 -13.09 21.09
C GLU A 220 15.58 -11.79 20.45
N VAL A 221 15.90 -11.53 19.17
CA VAL A 221 15.41 -10.31 18.49
C VAL A 221 13.92 -10.35 18.21
N LYS A 222 13.37 -11.52 17.89
CA LYS A 222 11.92 -11.69 17.71
C LYS A 222 11.17 -11.38 19.01
N SER A 223 11.61 -11.95 20.14
CA SER A 223 11.04 -11.68 21.46
C SER A 223 11.13 -10.19 21.85
N ALA A 224 12.29 -9.56 21.61
CA ALA A 224 12.48 -8.14 21.87
C ALA A 224 11.55 -7.26 21.00
N ALA A 225 11.37 -7.62 19.72
CA ALA A 225 10.44 -6.95 18.83
C ALA A 225 8.98 -7.14 19.26
N GLU A 226 8.58 -8.35 19.66
CA GLU A 226 7.24 -8.65 20.19
C GLU A 226 6.90 -7.83 21.44
N MET A 227 7.85 -7.68 22.36
CA MET A 227 7.68 -6.82 23.55
C MET A 227 7.39 -5.37 23.14
N MET A 228 8.16 -4.80 22.22
CA MET A 228 7.91 -3.45 21.71
C MET A 228 6.58 -3.37 20.95
N LEU A 229 6.29 -4.36 20.09
CA LEU A 229 5.06 -4.41 19.30
C LEU A 229 3.83 -4.47 20.18
N SER A 230 3.86 -5.10 21.35
CA SER A 230 2.70 -5.18 22.24
C SER A 230 2.11 -3.79 22.58
N GLY A 231 2.97 -2.80 22.85
CA GLY A 231 2.55 -1.42 23.07
C GLY A 231 2.10 -0.72 21.79
N MET A 232 2.81 -0.96 20.69
CA MET A 232 2.45 -0.39 19.37
C MET A 232 1.09 -0.89 18.88
N ARG A 233 0.76 -2.16 19.14
CA ARG A 233 -0.53 -2.78 18.82
C ARG A 233 -1.68 -2.10 19.54
N SER A 234 -1.50 -1.78 20.83
CA SER A 234 -2.49 -1.01 21.60
C SER A 234 -2.80 0.35 20.94
N SER A 235 -1.79 1.05 20.44
CA SER A 235 -2.00 2.31 19.68
C SER A 235 -2.79 2.10 18.39
N LEU A 236 -2.49 1.04 17.63
CA LEU A 236 -3.21 0.73 16.39
C LEU A 236 -4.66 0.31 16.65
N ASN A 237 -4.89 -0.43 17.74
CA ASN A 237 -6.21 -0.82 18.18
C ASN A 237 -7.06 0.41 18.54
N ARG A 238 -6.49 1.34 19.32
CA ARG A 238 -7.13 2.63 19.65
C ARG A 238 -7.42 3.47 18.40
N LEU A 239 -6.56 3.40 17.38
CA LEU A 239 -6.75 4.05 16.08
C LEU A 239 -7.80 3.34 15.20
N ASN A 240 -8.26 2.14 15.58
CA ASN A 240 -9.08 1.24 14.77
C ASN A 240 -8.42 0.83 13.44
N ALA A 241 -7.09 0.67 13.45
CA ALA A 241 -6.29 0.36 12.27
C ALA A 241 -5.22 -0.73 12.54
N GLU A 242 -5.49 -1.64 13.47
CA GLU A 242 -4.66 -2.83 13.72
C GLU A 242 -4.79 -3.82 12.55
N ALA A 243 -3.67 -4.43 12.15
CA ALA A 243 -3.67 -5.45 11.10
C ALA A 243 -4.20 -6.79 11.64
N ASP A 244 -4.78 -7.61 10.77
CA ASP A 244 -5.31 -8.94 11.11
C ASP A 244 -4.18 -9.91 11.51
N SER A 245 -2.97 -9.70 10.97
CA SER A 245 -1.81 -10.58 11.17
C SER A 245 -0.47 -9.82 11.22
N TYR A 246 0.52 -10.44 11.84
CA TYR A 246 1.89 -9.94 11.99
C TYR A 246 2.86 -10.97 11.43
N PHE A 247 3.64 -10.61 10.42
CA PHE A 247 4.62 -11.47 9.78
C PHE A 247 6.04 -11.04 10.17
N HIS A 248 6.83 -11.94 10.75
CA HIS A 248 8.17 -11.63 11.23
C HIS A 248 9.24 -11.95 10.17
N GLU A 249 10.09 -10.98 9.86
CA GLU A 249 11.19 -11.14 8.91
C GLU A 249 12.18 -12.25 9.35
N SER A 250 12.38 -12.40 10.67
CA SER A 250 13.21 -13.44 11.28
C SER A 250 12.77 -14.86 10.90
N ASP A 251 11.47 -15.09 10.67
CA ASP A 251 10.95 -16.41 10.30
C ASP A 251 11.45 -16.88 8.93
N LEU A 252 11.68 -15.95 7.98
CA LEU A 252 12.20 -16.25 6.64
C LEU A 252 13.68 -16.66 6.65
N ILE A 253 14.42 -16.22 7.66
CA ILE A 253 15.80 -16.65 7.88
C ILE A 253 15.77 -18.05 8.51
N LEU A 254 14.94 -18.21 9.54
CA LEU A 254 14.84 -19.43 10.34
C LEU A 254 14.38 -20.65 9.51
N ASP A 255 13.44 -20.46 8.59
CA ASP A 255 12.89 -21.52 7.74
C ASP A 255 13.72 -21.78 6.45
N GLY A 256 14.79 -21.00 6.24
CA GLY A 256 15.68 -21.09 5.10
C GLY A 256 15.14 -20.51 3.78
N SER A 257 14.00 -19.81 3.80
CA SER A 257 13.41 -19.15 2.63
C SER A 257 14.38 -18.15 1.99
N VAL A 258 15.10 -17.38 2.81
CA VAL A 258 16.15 -16.46 2.34
C VAL A 258 17.24 -17.18 1.53
N ASN A 259 17.70 -18.34 2.01
CA ASN A 259 18.74 -19.12 1.31
C ASN A 259 18.22 -19.67 -0.02
N LYS A 260 16.94 -20.06 -0.10
CA LYS A 260 16.30 -20.50 -1.35
C LYS A 260 16.22 -19.36 -2.37
N VAL A 261 15.93 -18.14 -1.94
CA VAL A 261 15.94 -16.95 -2.81
C VAL A 261 17.33 -16.70 -3.37
N ILE A 262 18.36 -16.68 -2.52
CA ILE A 262 19.76 -16.51 -2.96
C ILE A 262 20.13 -17.57 -4.01
N ALA A 263 19.83 -18.83 -3.73
CA ALA A 263 20.14 -19.94 -4.65
C ALA A 263 19.37 -19.84 -5.98
N SER A 264 18.18 -19.25 -5.97
CA SER A 264 17.36 -19.07 -7.18
C SER A 264 17.85 -17.88 -8.01
N LEU A 265 18.14 -16.74 -7.36
CA LEU A 265 18.68 -15.55 -8.02
C LEU A 265 20.06 -15.81 -8.64
N LYS A 266 20.92 -16.61 -7.98
CA LYS A 266 22.22 -17.02 -8.56
C LYS A 266 22.13 -17.81 -9.87
N LYS A 267 20.95 -18.33 -10.21
CA LYS A 267 20.69 -19.04 -11.48
C LYS A 267 20.14 -18.12 -12.58
N SER A 268 19.87 -16.86 -12.25
CA SER A 268 19.41 -15.86 -13.22
C SER A 268 20.50 -15.54 -14.23
N ASP A 269 20.11 -15.32 -15.49
CA ASP A 269 21.03 -14.89 -16.56
C ASP A 269 21.58 -13.48 -16.33
N ILE A 270 20.91 -12.67 -15.52
CA ILE A 270 21.34 -11.30 -15.16
C ILE A 270 22.04 -11.25 -13.80
N CYS A 271 22.33 -12.39 -13.17
CA CYS A 271 23.09 -12.43 -11.93
C CYS A 271 24.59 -12.25 -12.21
N VAL A 272 25.22 -11.33 -11.48
CA VAL A 272 26.64 -11.03 -11.55
C VAL A 272 27.25 -11.10 -10.16
N GLU A 273 28.50 -11.56 -10.07
CA GLU A 273 29.32 -11.54 -8.87
C GLU A 273 30.37 -10.41 -8.96
N GLU A 274 30.50 -9.61 -7.90
CA GLU A 274 31.50 -8.56 -7.74
C GLU A 274 32.03 -8.57 -6.31
N ASP A 275 33.34 -8.79 -6.16
CA ASP A 275 34.03 -8.85 -4.87
C ASP A 275 33.36 -9.82 -3.85
N GLY A 276 32.86 -10.97 -4.34
CA GLY A 276 32.16 -11.98 -3.54
C GLY A 276 30.69 -11.66 -3.23
N ALA A 277 30.20 -10.48 -3.61
CA ALA A 277 28.80 -10.09 -3.48
C ALA A 277 28.04 -10.34 -4.78
N PHE A 278 26.81 -10.84 -4.68
CA PHE A 278 25.96 -11.12 -5.82
C PHE A 278 24.89 -10.04 -5.99
N TYR A 279 24.65 -9.65 -7.24
CA TYR A 279 23.63 -8.67 -7.63
C TYR A 279 22.96 -9.05 -8.95
N LEU A 280 21.77 -8.48 -9.19
CA LEU A 280 21.13 -8.49 -10.50
C LEU A 280 21.57 -7.25 -11.28
N ASP A 281 22.08 -7.43 -12.50
CA ASP A 281 22.40 -6.35 -13.42
C ASP A 281 21.13 -5.85 -14.12
N LEU A 282 20.75 -4.62 -13.80
CA LEU A 282 19.55 -3.95 -14.25
C LEU A 282 19.84 -2.86 -15.29
N GLY A 283 21.03 -2.87 -15.91
CA GLY A 283 21.43 -1.91 -16.95
C GLY A 283 20.40 -1.76 -18.07
N ASP A 284 19.83 -2.89 -18.50
CA ASP A 284 18.84 -2.94 -19.60
C ASP A 284 17.38 -2.74 -19.14
N LYS A 285 17.14 -2.48 -17.84
CA LYS A 285 15.79 -2.38 -17.25
C LYS A 285 15.30 -0.94 -17.09
N ASN A 286 15.82 0.01 -17.88
CA ASN A 286 15.53 1.44 -17.76
C ASN A 286 15.80 2.02 -16.35
N ILE A 287 16.71 1.40 -15.58
CA ILE A 287 17.14 1.89 -14.28
C ILE A 287 18.36 2.79 -14.47
N ALA A 288 18.30 4.00 -13.93
CA ALA A 288 19.36 4.99 -14.11
C ALA A 288 20.46 4.87 -13.05
N GLY A 289 21.71 4.99 -13.50
CA GLY A 289 22.88 5.23 -12.66
C GLY A 289 23.24 4.07 -11.71
N ARG A 290 23.66 4.41 -10.48
CA ARG A 290 24.18 3.43 -9.51
C ARG A 290 23.17 2.36 -9.06
N ASN A 291 21.89 2.55 -9.34
CA ASN A 291 20.83 1.59 -8.98
C ASN A 291 20.72 0.43 -9.98
N GLN A 292 21.54 0.43 -11.03
CA GLN A 292 21.62 -0.68 -11.98
C GLN A 292 22.14 -1.97 -11.33
N LYS A 293 22.85 -1.89 -10.19
CA LYS A 293 23.29 -3.07 -9.45
C LYS A 293 22.39 -3.33 -8.25
N PHE A 294 21.50 -4.30 -8.36
CA PHE A 294 20.63 -4.69 -7.26
C PHE A 294 21.22 -5.85 -6.45
N PHE A 295 22.03 -5.50 -5.44
CA PHE A 295 22.70 -6.47 -4.58
C PHE A 295 21.70 -7.22 -3.69
N PHE A 296 21.88 -8.54 -3.61
CA PHE A 296 21.11 -9.45 -2.76
C PHE A 296 21.99 -10.32 -1.83
N THR A 297 23.31 -10.19 -1.91
CA THR A 297 24.20 -10.67 -0.85
C THR A 297 25.29 -9.66 -0.52
N ARG A 298 25.88 -9.81 0.65
CA ARG A 298 27.18 -9.19 0.99
C ARG A 298 28.33 -10.00 0.38
N ASN A 299 29.54 -9.45 0.48
CA ASN A 299 30.79 -10.10 0.07
C ASN A 299 31.07 -11.42 0.81
N ASN A 300 30.62 -11.54 2.06
CA ASN A 300 30.71 -12.78 2.85
C ASN A 300 29.56 -13.78 2.56
N GLY A 301 28.71 -13.48 1.57
CA GLY A 301 27.58 -14.33 1.17
C GLY A 301 26.31 -14.19 2.02
N LEU A 302 26.34 -13.42 3.11
CA LEU A 302 25.15 -13.19 3.94
C LEU A 302 24.08 -12.36 3.21
N SER A 303 22.82 -12.58 3.59
CA SER A 303 21.67 -11.93 2.95
C SER A 303 21.57 -10.43 3.26
N LEU A 304 21.07 -9.66 2.29
CA LEU A 304 20.68 -8.26 2.48
C LEU A 304 19.18 -8.15 2.77
N TYR A 305 18.73 -6.98 3.23
CA TYR A 305 17.30 -6.72 3.46
C TYR A 305 16.48 -6.90 2.19
N THR A 306 17.05 -6.55 1.03
CA THR A 306 16.45 -6.75 -0.30
C THR A 306 16.08 -8.20 -0.56
N THR A 307 16.92 -9.13 -0.12
CA THR A 307 16.70 -10.59 -0.26
C THR A 307 15.58 -11.08 0.64
N ARG A 308 15.45 -10.49 1.83
CA ARG A 308 14.38 -10.80 2.77
C ARG A 308 13.05 -10.24 2.28
N ASP A 309 13.04 -9.04 1.71
CA ASP A 309 11.87 -8.49 1.02
C ASP A 309 11.41 -9.42 -0.11
N ILE A 310 12.33 -9.95 -0.93
CA ILE A 310 11.97 -10.92 -1.99
C ILE A 310 11.38 -12.20 -1.38
N ALA A 311 12.04 -12.77 -0.36
CA ALA A 311 11.56 -13.98 0.31
C ALA A 311 10.16 -13.78 0.91
N TYR A 312 9.92 -12.64 1.53
CA TYR A 312 8.63 -12.25 2.06
C TYR A 312 7.58 -12.19 0.96
N HIS A 313 7.89 -11.58 -0.18
CA HIS A 313 6.94 -11.46 -1.29
C HIS A 313 6.65 -12.81 -1.97
N LEU A 314 7.63 -13.71 -2.08
CA LEU A 314 7.36 -15.08 -2.55
C LEU A 314 6.40 -15.80 -1.61
N ASN A 315 6.66 -15.77 -0.29
CA ASN A 315 5.76 -16.34 0.71
C ASN A 315 4.36 -15.69 0.67
N LYS A 316 4.31 -14.37 0.49
CA LYS A 316 3.07 -13.60 0.35
C LYS A 316 2.22 -14.13 -0.82
N PHE A 317 2.83 -14.39 -1.98
CA PHE A 317 2.11 -14.89 -3.16
C PHE A 317 1.80 -16.38 -3.13
N GLU A 318 2.46 -17.17 -2.28
CA GLU A 318 2.02 -18.54 -1.97
C GLU A 318 0.71 -18.54 -1.18
N ARG A 319 0.49 -17.54 -0.32
CA ARG A 319 -0.69 -17.41 0.54
C ARG A 319 -1.84 -16.65 -0.12
N PHE A 320 -1.52 -15.65 -0.96
CA PHE A 320 -2.51 -14.74 -1.52
C PHE A 320 -2.26 -14.53 -3.03
N PRO A 321 -3.29 -14.69 -3.88
CA PRO A 321 -3.13 -14.50 -5.33
C PRO A 321 -2.91 -13.03 -5.71
N LYS A 322 -3.33 -12.08 -4.86
CA LYS A 322 -3.15 -10.64 -5.05
C LYS A 322 -2.66 -9.99 -3.76
N ALA A 323 -1.85 -8.96 -3.91
CA ALA A 323 -1.34 -8.16 -2.80
C ALA A 323 -1.31 -6.68 -3.16
N LEU A 324 -1.63 -5.84 -2.18
CA LEU A 324 -1.51 -4.38 -2.23
C LEU A 324 -0.62 -3.92 -1.09
N ASN A 325 0.49 -3.26 -1.41
CA ASN A 325 1.39 -2.67 -0.44
C ASN A 325 1.11 -1.17 -0.28
N ILE A 326 0.98 -0.70 0.96
CA ILE A 326 0.81 0.71 1.30
C ILE A 326 2.17 1.28 1.70
N LEU A 327 2.74 2.15 0.86
CA LEU A 327 4.13 2.60 0.97
C LEU A 327 4.27 4.12 0.95
N GLY A 328 5.32 4.63 1.57
CA GLY A 328 5.75 6.02 1.37
C GLY A 328 6.31 6.22 -0.05
N GLU A 329 6.18 7.43 -0.61
CA GLU A 329 6.67 7.75 -1.97
C GLU A 329 8.19 7.56 -2.16
N ASP A 330 8.95 7.58 -1.06
CA ASP A 330 10.38 7.28 -1.02
C ASP A 330 10.72 5.82 -1.32
N HIS A 331 9.74 4.91 -1.27
CA HIS A 331 9.91 3.49 -1.59
C HIS A 331 9.63 3.14 -3.06
N LYS A 332 9.31 4.12 -3.93
CA LYS A 332 8.99 3.87 -5.34
C LYS A 332 10.13 3.15 -6.08
N LEU A 333 11.37 3.59 -5.87
CA LEU A 333 12.52 2.98 -6.51
C LEU A 333 12.73 1.54 -6.01
N GLN A 334 12.70 1.34 -4.69
CA GLN A 334 12.90 0.04 -4.06
C GLN A 334 11.80 -0.95 -4.49
N SER A 335 10.55 -0.50 -4.57
CA SER A 335 9.42 -1.28 -5.09
C SER A 335 9.65 -1.71 -6.55
N ASN A 336 10.17 -0.81 -7.40
CA ASN A 336 10.53 -1.15 -8.77
C ASN A 336 11.65 -2.20 -8.84
N LEU A 337 12.71 -2.07 -8.02
CA LEU A 337 13.81 -3.02 -7.97
C LEU A 337 13.34 -4.41 -7.50
N LEU A 338 12.50 -4.44 -6.46
CA LEU A 338 11.86 -5.65 -5.97
C LEU A 338 11.01 -6.32 -7.05
N ASN A 339 10.19 -5.54 -7.78
CA ASN A 339 9.36 -6.08 -8.86
C ASN A 339 10.20 -6.74 -9.96
N ILE A 340 11.34 -6.16 -10.32
CA ILE A 340 12.25 -6.77 -11.30
C ILE A 340 12.80 -8.11 -10.78
N ALA A 341 13.19 -8.17 -9.51
CA ALA A 341 13.68 -9.41 -8.91
C ALA A 341 12.59 -10.49 -8.81
N LEU A 342 11.34 -10.10 -8.51
CA LEU A 342 10.19 -11.02 -8.52
C LEU A 342 9.87 -11.52 -9.93
N GLU A 343 9.94 -10.66 -10.94
CA GLU A 343 9.76 -11.03 -12.36
C GLU A 343 10.83 -12.04 -12.81
N GLU A 344 12.09 -11.84 -12.40
CA GLU A 344 13.17 -12.79 -12.67
C GLU A 344 12.93 -14.16 -12.04
N LEU A 345 12.32 -14.19 -10.85
CA LEU A 345 11.89 -15.41 -10.16
C LEU A 345 10.53 -15.94 -10.63
N LYS A 346 9.94 -15.34 -11.67
CA LYS A 346 8.62 -15.71 -12.23
C LYS A 346 7.49 -15.67 -11.21
N SER A 347 7.60 -14.79 -10.22
CA SER A 347 6.58 -14.54 -9.21
C SER A 347 5.59 -13.47 -9.66
N SER A 348 4.40 -13.50 -9.09
CA SER A 348 3.50 -12.34 -9.05
C SER A 348 4.18 -11.15 -8.36
N LYS A 349 3.66 -9.95 -8.64
CA LYS A 349 4.12 -8.69 -8.04
C LYS A 349 2.96 -7.97 -7.33
N PRO A 350 3.25 -7.22 -6.26
CA PRO A 350 2.22 -6.49 -5.54
C PRO A 350 1.83 -5.23 -6.32
N ASP A 351 0.56 -4.86 -6.22
CA ASP A 351 0.16 -3.48 -6.49
C ASP A 351 0.69 -2.59 -5.36
N ASN A 352 1.01 -1.33 -5.67
CA ASN A 352 1.55 -0.40 -4.68
C ASN A 352 0.74 0.89 -4.66
N LEU A 353 0.31 1.29 -3.47
CA LEU A 353 -0.28 2.61 -3.22
C LEU A 353 0.74 3.46 -2.47
N PHE A 354 1.20 4.53 -3.12
CA PHE A 354 2.18 5.45 -2.55
C PHE A 354 1.52 6.68 -1.93
N TYR A 355 1.92 7.04 -0.70
CA TYR A 355 1.51 8.29 -0.05
C TYR A 355 2.71 9.22 0.18
N SER A 356 2.48 10.53 0.08
CA SER A 356 3.51 11.53 0.31
C SER A 356 3.71 11.85 1.80
N PHE A 357 4.87 12.42 2.13
CA PHE A 357 5.18 12.84 3.49
C PHE A 357 4.33 14.02 3.98
N VAL A 358 4.17 14.14 5.30
CA VAL A 358 3.64 15.35 5.95
C VAL A 358 4.81 16.25 6.32
N ASN A 359 4.76 17.51 5.89
CA ASN A 359 5.62 18.54 6.40
C ASN A 359 4.90 19.27 7.54
N LEU A 360 5.54 19.38 8.71
CA LEU A 360 5.04 20.25 9.77
C LEU A 360 5.57 21.68 9.56
N PRO A 361 4.89 22.73 10.07
CA PRO A 361 5.31 24.12 9.92
C PRO A 361 6.75 24.43 10.38
N GLY A 362 7.36 23.56 11.20
CA GLY A 362 8.76 23.64 11.67
C GLY A 362 9.77 22.71 10.97
N GLY A 363 9.41 22.10 9.83
CA GLY A 363 10.23 21.14 9.08
C GLY A 363 9.92 19.68 9.37
N LYS A 364 10.76 18.75 8.88
CA LYS A 364 10.58 17.31 9.11
C LYS A 364 10.70 16.94 10.60
N MET A 365 9.83 16.05 11.05
CA MET A 365 9.89 15.47 12.40
C MET A 365 11.24 14.76 12.61
N SER A 366 11.92 15.03 13.72
CA SER A 366 13.26 14.48 13.99
C SER A 366 13.35 14.00 15.44
N THR A 367 13.62 12.70 15.59
CA THR A 367 13.97 12.05 16.86
C THR A 367 15.23 12.63 17.48
N ARG A 368 16.19 13.10 16.66
CA ARG A 368 17.46 13.69 17.12
C ARG A 368 17.32 15.12 17.66
N ALA A 369 16.28 15.85 17.28
CA ALA A 369 16.06 17.23 17.70
C ALA A 369 15.06 17.36 18.87
N GLY A 370 14.64 16.25 19.49
CA GLY A 370 13.67 16.25 20.59
C GLY A 370 12.24 16.65 20.19
N ARG A 371 11.94 16.68 18.89
CA ARG A 371 10.63 17.11 18.34
C ARG A 371 9.83 15.89 17.86
N VAL A 372 9.72 14.86 18.70
CA VAL A 372 8.86 13.71 18.41
C VAL A 372 7.50 13.98 19.01
N VAL A 373 6.47 13.96 18.19
CA VAL A 373 5.09 13.96 18.66
C VAL A 373 4.58 12.53 18.50
N TYR A 374 4.33 11.85 19.62
CA TYR A 374 3.80 10.50 19.59
C TYR A 374 2.35 10.52 19.12
N LEU A 375 1.95 9.41 18.48
CA LEU A 375 0.59 9.21 18.02
C LEU A 375 -0.39 9.18 19.20
N ASP A 376 -0.02 8.51 20.30
CA ASP A 376 -0.85 8.41 21.50
C ASP A 376 -1.18 9.79 22.08
N ASP A 377 -0.15 10.63 22.29
CA ASP A 377 -0.32 12.01 22.77
C ASP A 377 -1.24 12.84 21.87
N MET A 378 -1.12 12.65 20.54
CA MET A 378 -1.98 13.36 19.59
C MET A 378 -3.42 12.87 19.66
N MET A 379 -3.65 11.56 19.77
CA MET A 379 -4.99 11.00 19.93
C MET A 379 -5.64 11.48 21.23
N GLU A 380 -4.88 11.60 22.33
CA GLU A 380 -5.36 12.17 23.59
C GLU A 380 -5.79 13.62 23.42
N LYS A 381 -4.92 14.45 22.85
CA LYS A 381 -5.25 15.87 22.60
C LYS A 381 -6.47 16.07 21.71
N ILE A 382 -6.65 15.23 20.69
CA ILE A 382 -7.83 15.29 19.81
C ILE A 382 -9.10 14.94 20.59
N VAL A 383 -9.04 13.94 21.48
CA VAL A 383 -10.17 13.55 22.33
C VAL A 383 -10.51 14.68 23.31
N GLU A 384 -9.52 15.24 23.99
CA GLU A 384 -9.71 16.38 24.90
C GLU A 384 -10.37 17.57 24.19
N ALA A 385 -9.84 17.95 23.02
CA ALA A 385 -10.38 19.04 22.22
C ALA A 385 -11.78 18.77 21.64
N SER A 386 -12.25 17.52 21.62
CA SER A 386 -13.61 17.19 21.17
C SER A 386 -14.68 17.38 22.25
N PHE A 387 -14.26 17.54 23.51
CA PHE A 387 -15.13 17.85 24.64
C PHE A 387 -15.24 19.35 24.93
N GLU A 388 -14.34 20.15 24.36
CA GLU A 388 -14.41 21.62 24.31
C GLU A 388 -15.37 22.08 23.20
#